data_AF-A0A822YD27-F1
#
_entry.id   AF-A0A822YD27-F1
#
_cell.length_a   1.000
_cell.length_b   1.000
_cell.length_c   1.000
_cell.angle_alpha   90.00
_cell.angle_beta   90.00
_cell.angle_gamma   90.00
#
_symmetry.space_group_name_H-M   'P 1'
#
loop_
_entity.id
_entity.type
_entity.pdbx_description
1 polymer ?
#
loop_
_entity_poly.entity_id
_entity_poly.type
_entity_poly.pdbx_seq_one_letter_code
_entity_poly.pdbx_strand_id
1 'polypeptide(L)'
;MALYNLSTHPGNLSIIITAKAIPPLVNLLKSCKKSSKPAEKCSALLESLMGFDEGRTALTSEEGGVLTVVEVLENGSLQSREHAVGALLTMCESDRHRYREPILSEGVIPGLLELTVQGTPKSQSKAHKLLQLLRESPYRRSEFQPDTIENIVCKIISQIDGEDQSGKARKMLAEMVQVSMEQSLRHLQQRALVCTPSDLPLTNCTSEVSSK
;
A
#
# COMPACT_ATOMS: atom_id res chain seq x y z
N MET A 1 16.59 42.43 -4.97
CA MET A 1 17.25 42.93 -3.73
C MET A 1 16.44 44.00 -3.03
N ALA A 2 16.01 45.08 -3.69
CA ALA A 2 15.20 46.14 -3.06
C ALA A 2 13.89 45.61 -2.43
N LEU A 3 13.16 44.74 -3.13
CA LEU A 3 11.89 44.19 -2.64
C LEU A 3 12.04 43.40 -1.32
N TYR A 4 13.13 42.62 -1.18
CA TYR A 4 13.43 41.92 0.08
C TYR A 4 13.74 42.90 1.23
N ASN A 5 14.49 43.97 0.96
CA ASN A 5 14.76 44.96 2.01
C ASN A 5 13.47 45.70 2.44
N LEU A 6 12.54 45.91 1.52
CA LEU A 6 11.24 46.47 1.85
C LEU A 6 10.41 45.48 2.69
N SER A 7 10.48 44.18 2.39
CA SER A 7 9.71 43.15 3.08
C SER A 7 10.13 42.89 4.53
N THR A 8 11.32 43.32 4.95
CA THR A 8 11.74 43.21 6.37
C THR A 8 10.95 44.12 7.30
N HIS A 9 10.16 45.05 6.74
CA HIS A 9 9.24 45.89 7.49
C HIS A 9 7.85 45.23 7.46
N PRO A 10 7.26 44.85 8.61
CA PRO A 10 6.03 44.05 8.67
C PRO A 10 4.85 44.65 7.88
N GLY A 11 4.71 45.98 7.87
CA GLY A 11 3.64 46.67 7.15
C GLY A 11 3.73 46.57 5.62
N ASN A 12 4.87 46.18 5.07
CA ASN A 12 5.07 46.10 3.62
C ASN A 12 4.66 44.74 3.05
N LEU A 13 4.61 43.68 3.86
CA LEU A 13 4.27 42.33 3.37
C LEU A 13 2.84 42.28 2.80
N SER A 14 1.89 42.96 3.43
CA SER A 14 0.50 43.06 2.94
C SER A 14 0.40 43.79 1.58
N ILE A 15 1.24 44.79 1.38
CA ILE A 15 1.32 45.53 0.10
C ILE A 15 1.94 44.65 -0.97
N ILE A 16 3.04 43.95 -0.64
CA ILE A 16 3.74 43.05 -1.56
C ILE A 16 2.83 41.90 -2.01
N ILE A 17 2.05 41.31 -1.09
CA ILE A 17 1.13 40.24 -1.46
C ILE A 17 -0.02 40.74 -2.34
N THR A 18 -0.57 41.92 -2.03
CA THR A 18 -1.61 42.58 -2.85
C THR A 18 -1.10 42.89 -4.26
N ALA A 19 0.19 43.20 -4.39
CA ALA A 19 0.85 43.43 -5.67
C ALA A 19 1.12 42.14 -6.48
N LYS A 20 0.63 40.97 -6.04
CA LYS A 20 0.79 39.68 -6.71
C LYS A 20 2.26 39.33 -6.99
N ALA A 21 3.12 39.48 -5.98
CA ALA A 21 4.55 39.26 -6.13
C ALA A 21 4.97 37.79 -6.34
N ILE A 22 4.09 36.81 -6.10
CA ILE A 22 4.46 35.38 -6.15
C ILE A 22 4.95 34.93 -7.54
N PRO A 23 4.21 35.12 -8.67
CA PRO A 23 4.68 34.67 -9.98
C PRO A 23 6.03 35.27 -10.41
N PRO A 24 6.28 36.59 -10.25
CA PRO A 24 7.61 37.15 -10.51
C PRO A 24 8.74 36.54 -9.66
N LEU A 25 8.48 36.23 -8.39
CA LEU A 25 9.48 35.62 -7.50
C LEU A 25 9.79 34.18 -7.91
N VAL A 26 8.77 33.40 -8.28
CA VAL A 26 8.93 32.05 -8.81
C VAL A 26 9.74 32.08 -10.10
N ASN A 27 9.40 32.95 -11.05
CA ASN A 27 10.13 33.07 -12.32
C ASN A 27 11.60 33.46 -12.12
N LEU A 28 11.88 34.37 -11.18
CA LEU A 28 13.26 34.71 -10.82
C LEU A 28 14.01 33.47 -10.30
N LEU A 29 13.40 32.70 -9.39
CA LEU A 29 14.00 31.48 -8.86
C LEU A 29 14.19 30.37 -9.90
N LYS A 30 13.34 30.29 -10.93
CA LYS A 30 13.55 29.39 -12.08
C LYS A 30 14.78 29.79 -12.91
N SER A 31 14.98 31.08 -13.11
CA SER A 31 16.05 31.62 -13.97
C SER A 31 17.44 31.69 -13.32
N CYS A 32 17.51 31.74 -11.99
CA CYS A 32 18.76 31.99 -11.27
C CYS A 32 19.37 30.71 -10.68
N LYS A 33 20.68 30.71 -10.47
CA LYS A 33 21.35 29.64 -9.72
C LYS A 33 20.79 29.59 -8.30
N LYS A 34 20.25 28.43 -7.89
CA LYS A 34 19.59 28.24 -6.58
C LYS A 34 20.49 28.56 -5.38
N SER A 35 21.81 28.41 -5.53
CA SER A 35 22.79 28.74 -4.49
C SER A 35 23.22 30.21 -4.45
N SER A 36 22.65 31.07 -5.30
CA SER A 36 23.06 32.48 -5.45
C SER A 36 22.44 33.39 -4.38
N LYS A 37 23.05 34.56 -4.15
CA LYS A 37 22.52 35.56 -3.20
C LYS A 37 21.12 36.08 -3.56
N PRO A 38 20.79 36.32 -4.86
CA PRO A 38 19.42 36.63 -5.25
C PRO A 38 18.42 35.52 -4.89
N ALA A 39 18.79 34.26 -5.09
CA ALA A 39 17.94 33.12 -4.74
C ALA A 39 17.65 33.06 -3.24
N GLU A 40 18.67 33.28 -2.40
CA GLU A 40 18.51 33.36 -0.93
C GLU A 40 17.50 34.44 -0.54
N LYS A 41 17.64 35.66 -1.09
CA LYS A 41 16.73 36.77 -0.76
C LYS A 41 15.31 36.55 -1.27
N CYS A 42 15.17 35.93 -2.44
CA CYS A 42 13.84 35.61 -2.97
C CYS A 42 13.17 34.49 -2.17
N SER A 43 13.93 33.49 -1.73
CA SER A 43 13.44 32.39 -0.89
C SER A 43 12.98 32.89 0.48
N ALA A 44 13.75 33.79 1.10
CA ALA A 44 13.39 34.41 2.37
C ALA A 44 12.12 35.27 2.28
N LEU A 45 11.96 36.00 1.17
CA LEU A 45 10.73 36.74 0.90
C LEU A 45 9.55 35.79 0.67
N LEU A 46 9.71 34.73 -0.12
CA LEU A 46 8.66 33.72 -0.32
C LEU A 46 8.23 33.08 1.00
N GLU A 47 9.17 32.67 1.87
CA GLU A 47 8.85 32.15 3.21
C GLU A 47 7.99 33.15 4.00
N SER A 48 8.36 34.43 3.99
CA SER A 48 7.59 35.49 4.68
C SER A 48 6.17 35.65 4.12
N LEU A 49 5.99 35.50 2.81
CA LEU A 49 4.69 35.60 2.15
C LEU A 49 3.79 34.39 2.41
N MET A 50 4.34 33.22 2.80
CA MET A 50 3.53 32.05 3.17
C MET A 50 2.74 32.25 4.47
N GLY A 51 3.04 33.31 5.24
CA GLY A 51 2.19 33.74 6.36
C GLY A 51 0.78 34.16 5.95
N PHE A 52 0.56 34.50 4.68
CA PHE A 52 -0.73 34.96 4.13
C PHE A 52 -1.39 33.86 3.29
N ASP A 53 -2.71 33.70 3.37
CA ASP A 53 -3.41 32.68 2.56
C ASP A 53 -3.29 32.99 1.07
N GLU A 54 -3.36 34.26 0.71
CA GLU A 54 -3.16 34.75 -0.66
C GLU A 54 -1.78 34.35 -1.20
N GLY A 55 -0.75 34.33 -0.34
CA GLY A 55 0.59 33.88 -0.70
C GLY A 55 0.65 32.39 -0.99
N ARG A 56 0.12 31.58 -0.07
CA ARG A 56 0.11 30.12 -0.20
C ARG A 56 -0.71 29.67 -1.41
N THR A 57 -1.89 30.26 -1.58
CA THR A 57 -2.79 29.95 -2.70
C THR A 57 -2.20 30.36 -4.05
N ALA A 58 -1.59 31.54 -4.13
CA ALA A 58 -0.90 31.97 -5.34
C ALA A 58 0.29 31.07 -5.67
N LEU A 59 1.07 30.63 -4.67
CA LEU A 59 2.21 29.74 -4.90
C LEU A 59 1.78 28.36 -5.42
N THR A 60 0.69 27.80 -4.87
CA THR A 60 0.14 26.52 -5.34
C THR A 60 -0.54 26.64 -6.71
N SER A 61 -1.09 27.80 -7.05
CA SER A 61 -1.76 28.03 -8.35
C SER A 61 -0.78 28.39 -9.46
N GLU A 62 0.40 28.91 -9.11
CA GLU A 62 1.45 29.24 -10.07
C GLU A 62 2.09 27.97 -10.64
N GLU A 63 2.18 27.89 -11.97
CA GLU A 63 2.76 26.73 -12.66
C GLU A 63 4.21 26.49 -12.20
N GLY A 64 4.47 25.30 -11.65
CA GLY A 64 5.77 24.94 -11.11
C GLY A 64 6.20 25.79 -9.90
N GLY A 65 5.28 26.49 -9.23
CA GLY A 65 5.58 27.30 -8.04
C GLY A 65 6.11 26.45 -6.88
N VAL A 66 5.39 25.38 -6.53
CA VAL A 66 5.81 24.42 -5.50
C VAL A 66 7.09 23.69 -5.91
N LEU A 67 7.17 23.19 -7.16
CA LEU A 67 8.38 22.59 -7.71
C LEU A 67 9.61 23.50 -7.55
N THR A 68 9.47 24.78 -7.88
CA THR A 68 10.57 25.76 -7.76
C THR A 68 11.09 25.86 -6.32
N VAL A 69 10.21 25.77 -5.32
CA VAL A 69 10.60 25.78 -3.90
C VAL A 69 11.28 24.47 -3.52
N VAL A 70 10.81 23.33 -4.04
CA VAL A 70 11.47 22.02 -3.85
C VAL A 70 12.87 22.02 -4.45
N GLU A 71 13.05 22.53 -5.66
CA GLU A 71 14.39 22.65 -6.29
C GLU A 71 15.35 23.54 -5.48
N VAL A 72 14.85 24.61 -4.83
CA VAL A 72 15.65 25.44 -3.92
C VAL A 72 16.01 24.66 -2.66
N LEU A 73 15.09 23.85 -2.14
CA LEU A 73 15.34 23.00 -0.97
C LEU A 73 16.45 21.98 -1.23
N GLU A 74 16.57 21.48 -2.46
CA GLU A 74 17.59 20.51 -2.87
C GLU A 74 18.92 21.19 -3.22
N ASN A 75 18.89 22.23 -4.05
CA ASN A 75 20.08 22.77 -4.71
C ASN A 75 20.50 24.17 -4.19
N GLY A 76 19.81 24.68 -3.17
CA GLY A 76 20.04 26.00 -2.59
C GLY A 76 21.29 26.11 -1.72
N SER A 77 21.65 27.35 -1.36
CA SER A 77 22.59 27.59 -0.26
C SER A 77 21.97 27.14 1.07
N LEU A 78 22.76 26.92 2.12
CA LEU A 78 22.24 26.54 3.46
C LEU A 78 21.06 27.43 3.91
N GLN A 79 21.18 28.75 3.68
CA GLN A 79 20.13 29.71 3.99
C GLN A 79 18.91 29.57 3.07
N SER A 80 19.11 29.40 1.76
CA SER A 80 18.00 29.21 0.81
C SER A 80 17.21 27.94 1.11
N ARG A 81 17.91 26.84 1.45
CA ARG A 81 17.30 25.57 1.86
C ARG A 81 16.50 25.72 3.15
N GLU A 82 17.02 26.45 4.13
CA GLU A 82 16.32 26.75 5.40
C GLU A 82 15.04 27.59 5.20
N HIS A 83 15.07 28.54 4.27
CA HIS A 83 13.90 29.34 3.87
C HIS A 83 12.89 28.49 3.08
N ALA A 84 13.34 27.66 2.15
CA ALA A 84 12.48 26.79 1.35
C ALA A 84 11.72 25.79 2.23
N VAL A 85 12.40 25.08 3.15
CA VAL A 85 11.72 24.18 4.08
C VAL A 85 10.77 24.92 5.02
N GLY A 86 11.11 26.15 5.41
CA GLY A 86 10.23 26.99 6.22
C GLY A 86 8.95 27.43 5.49
N ALA A 87 9.05 27.76 4.20
CA ALA A 87 7.91 28.07 3.36
C ALA A 87 6.95 26.88 3.27
N LEU A 88 7.47 25.70 2.93
CA LEU A 88 6.68 24.46 2.83
C LEU A 88 6.08 24.03 4.18
N LEU A 89 6.84 24.18 5.28
CA LEU A 89 6.35 23.91 6.63
C LEU A 89 5.19 24.84 6.99
N THR A 90 5.32 26.15 6.77
CA THR A 90 4.27 27.13 7.04
C THR A 90 2.99 26.80 6.27
N MET A 91 3.12 26.37 5.01
CA MET A 91 1.97 25.89 4.22
C MET A 91 1.30 24.71 4.91
N CYS A 92 2.03 23.63 5.22
CA CYS A 92 1.45 22.45 5.87
C CYS A 92 0.90 22.72 7.28
N GLU A 93 1.49 23.63 8.06
CA GLU A 93 0.98 24.01 9.38
C GLU A 93 -0.31 24.83 9.29
N SER A 94 -0.47 25.63 8.22
CA SER A 94 -1.68 26.43 8.00
C SER A 94 -2.89 25.59 7.58
N ASP A 95 -2.71 24.68 6.63
CA ASP A 95 -3.74 23.74 6.18
C ASP A 95 -3.07 22.51 5.57
N ARG A 96 -2.84 21.51 6.42
CA ARG A 96 -2.20 20.28 6.01
C ARG A 96 -2.96 19.57 4.88
N HIS A 97 -4.30 19.56 4.92
CA HIS A 97 -5.09 18.85 3.91
C HIS A 97 -4.92 19.47 2.53
N ARG A 98 -4.91 20.81 2.47
CA ARG A 98 -4.79 21.56 1.22
C ARG A 98 -3.41 21.47 0.59
N TYR A 99 -2.34 21.55 1.39
CA TYR A 99 -0.98 21.73 0.85
C TYR A 99 -0.13 20.46 0.85
N ARG A 100 -0.55 19.40 1.54
CA ARG A 100 0.21 18.14 1.59
C ARG A 100 0.40 17.51 0.21
N GLU A 101 -0.67 17.36 -0.55
CA GLU A 101 -0.60 16.65 -1.84
C GLU A 101 0.23 17.41 -2.88
N PRO A 102 0.05 18.72 -3.10
CA PRO A 102 0.90 19.50 -4.00
C PRO A 102 2.39 19.44 -3.65
N ILE A 103 2.73 19.35 -2.36
CA ILE A 103 4.12 19.27 -1.91
C ILE A 103 4.70 17.87 -2.18
N LEU A 104 3.92 16.81 -1.97
CA LEU A 104 4.34 15.44 -2.23
C LEU A 104 4.47 15.13 -3.72
N SER A 105 3.58 15.65 -4.56
CA SER A 105 3.58 15.42 -6.00
C SER A 105 4.84 15.94 -6.68
N GLU A 106 5.48 16.95 -6.09
CA GLU A 106 6.75 17.54 -6.58
C GLU A 106 8.00 16.82 -6.06
N GLY A 107 7.85 15.69 -5.36
CA GLY A 107 8.98 14.83 -5.01
C GLY A 107 9.85 15.33 -3.85
N VAL A 108 9.31 16.10 -2.90
CA VAL A 108 10.08 16.77 -1.84
C VAL A 108 10.83 15.84 -0.86
N ILE A 109 10.45 14.55 -0.77
CA ILE A 109 10.87 13.65 0.31
C ILE A 109 12.39 13.40 0.36
N PRO A 110 13.08 13.08 -0.75
CA PRO A 110 14.53 12.87 -0.72
C PRO A 110 15.29 14.10 -0.25
N GLY A 111 14.93 15.29 -0.74
CA GLY A 111 15.53 16.56 -0.31
C GLY A 111 15.34 16.84 1.19
N LEU A 112 14.17 16.51 1.75
CA LEU A 112 13.93 16.64 3.19
C LEU A 112 14.77 15.66 4.01
N LEU A 113 14.89 14.41 3.58
CA LEU A 113 15.71 13.39 4.25
C LEU A 113 17.20 13.73 4.21
N GLU A 114 17.68 14.33 3.12
CA GLU A 114 19.04 14.85 3.08
C GLU A 114 19.20 16.03 4.05
N LEU A 115 18.22 16.94 4.09
CA LEU A 115 18.26 18.14 4.93
C LEU A 115 18.22 17.83 6.44
N THR A 116 17.64 16.70 6.87
CA THR A 116 17.71 16.26 8.27
C THR A 116 19.11 15.84 8.71
N VAL A 117 20.00 15.52 7.77
CA VAL A 117 21.38 15.11 8.05
C VAL A 117 22.36 16.25 7.76
N GLN A 118 22.22 16.91 6.61
CA GLN A 118 23.19 17.89 6.10
C GLN A 118 22.75 19.35 6.29
N GLY A 119 21.57 19.59 6.86
CA GLY A 119 21.05 20.93 7.11
C GLY A 119 21.69 21.66 8.30
N THR A 120 21.33 22.93 8.45
CA THR A 120 21.58 23.68 9.69
C THR A 120 20.72 23.12 10.83
N PRO A 121 21.03 23.35 12.12
CA PRO A 121 20.17 22.90 13.21
C PRO A 121 18.71 23.35 13.08
N LYS A 122 18.49 24.56 12.52
CA LYS A 122 17.15 25.09 12.24
C LYS A 122 16.47 24.36 11.10
N SER A 123 17.16 24.18 9.97
CA SER A 123 16.57 23.50 8.81
C SER A 123 16.31 22.02 9.09
N GLN A 124 17.16 21.36 9.88
CA GLN A 124 16.95 20.00 10.36
C GLN A 124 15.67 19.89 11.19
N SER A 125 15.47 20.78 12.18
CA SER A 125 14.26 20.80 12.99
C SER A 125 12.99 21.01 12.15
N LYS A 126 13.02 21.99 11.23
CA LYS A 126 11.93 22.25 10.28
C LYS A 126 11.65 21.03 9.38
N ALA A 127 12.69 20.38 8.85
CA ALA A 127 12.58 19.21 7.99
C ALA A 127 11.93 18.03 8.72
N HIS A 128 12.35 17.73 9.95
CA HIS A 128 11.71 16.69 10.77
C HIS A 128 10.22 16.98 10.99
N LYS A 129 9.86 18.23 11.30
CA LYS A 129 8.46 18.61 11.50
C LYS A 129 7.64 18.48 10.23
N LEU A 130 8.16 18.95 9.10
CA LEU A 130 7.47 18.84 7.81
C LEU A 130 7.28 17.37 7.41
N LEU A 131 8.31 16.52 7.56
CA LEU A 131 8.20 15.08 7.32
C LEU A 131 7.08 14.43 8.17
N GLN A 132 6.91 14.83 9.43
CA GLN A 132 5.80 14.34 10.27
C GLN A 132 4.44 14.73 9.69
N LEU A 133 4.26 15.98 9.28
CA LEU A 133 3.01 16.48 8.68
C LEU A 133 2.69 15.78 7.35
N LEU A 134 3.70 15.51 6.52
CA LEU A 134 3.54 14.82 5.25
C LEU A 134 3.25 13.32 5.41
N ARG A 135 3.81 12.67 6.44
CA ARG A 135 3.66 11.24 6.71
C ARG A 135 2.24 10.85 7.09
N GLU A 136 1.60 11.64 7.95
CA GLU A 136 0.22 11.37 8.33
C GLU A 136 -0.63 11.36 7.06
N SER A 137 -1.46 10.35 6.86
CA SER A 137 -2.40 10.28 5.74
C SER A 137 -3.78 10.65 6.30
N PRO A 138 -4.54 11.55 5.65
CA PRO A 138 -5.93 11.83 6.07
C PRO A 138 -6.80 10.57 5.95
N TYR A 139 -6.43 9.66 5.06
CA TYR A 139 -6.86 8.28 5.12
C TYR A 139 -6.02 7.59 6.19
N ARG A 140 -6.52 7.45 7.42
CA ARG A 140 -6.18 6.25 8.20
C ARG A 140 -6.26 5.12 7.17
N ARG A 141 -5.19 4.36 6.94
CA ARG A 141 -5.40 2.98 6.48
C ARG A 141 -6.55 2.52 7.34
N SER A 142 -7.69 2.16 6.75
CA SER A 142 -8.78 1.58 7.51
C SER A 142 -8.10 0.65 8.50
N GLU A 143 -8.15 0.97 9.79
CA GLU A 143 -7.81 -0.03 10.78
C GLU A 143 -8.70 -1.17 10.34
N PHE A 144 -8.10 -2.22 9.79
CA PHE A 144 -8.86 -3.41 9.47
C PHE A 144 -9.50 -3.70 10.81
N GLN A 145 -10.83 -3.57 10.91
CA GLN A 145 -11.49 -4.01 12.12
C GLN A 145 -10.99 -5.43 12.34
N PRO A 146 -10.60 -5.82 13.56
CA PRO A 146 -10.06 -7.15 13.82
C PRO A 146 -10.90 -8.24 13.15
N ASP A 147 -12.21 -8.00 13.18
CA ASP A 147 -13.32 -8.74 12.62
C ASP A 147 -13.24 -8.93 11.10
N THR A 148 -12.53 -8.07 10.36
CA THR A 148 -12.38 -8.16 8.90
C THR A 148 -11.52 -9.36 8.52
N ILE A 149 -10.41 -9.56 9.23
CA ILE A 149 -9.55 -10.73 9.03
C ILE A 149 -10.31 -11.97 9.50
N GLU A 150 -11.00 -11.89 10.63
CA GLU A 150 -11.83 -12.98 11.14
C GLU A 150 -12.93 -13.38 10.14
N ASN A 151 -13.64 -12.42 9.57
CA ASN A 151 -14.66 -12.65 8.54
C ASN A 151 -14.09 -13.25 7.25
N ILE A 152 -12.88 -12.83 6.84
CA ILE A 152 -12.18 -13.41 5.69
C ILE A 152 -11.78 -14.86 5.99
N VAL A 153 -11.23 -15.13 7.18
CA VAL A 153 -10.85 -16.47 7.64
C VAL A 153 -12.07 -17.39 7.75
N CYS A 154 -13.18 -16.93 8.35
CA CYS A 154 -14.43 -17.67 8.43
C CYS A 154 -14.99 -18.00 7.03
N LYS A 155 -14.92 -17.06 6.08
CA LYS A 155 -15.29 -17.33 4.68
C LYS A 155 -14.43 -18.41 4.04
N ILE A 156 -13.11 -18.35 4.24
CA ILE A 156 -12.17 -19.35 3.72
C ILE A 156 -12.45 -20.72 4.34
N ILE A 157 -12.62 -20.80 5.67
CA ILE A 157 -12.96 -22.04 6.37
C ILE A 157 -14.29 -22.61 5.85
N SER A 158 -15.31 -21.76 5.68
CA SER A 158 -16.62 -22.18 5.15
C SER A 158 -16.56 -22.66 3.70
N GLN A 159 -15.59 -22.17 2.91
CA GLN A 159 -15.34 -22.64 1.54
C GLN A 159 -14.49 -23.91 1.49
N ILE A 160 -13.76 -24.23 2.56
CA ILE A 160 -12.99 -25.47 2.67
C ILE A 160 -13.87 -26.63 3.16
N ASP A 161 -14.89 -26.34 3.98
CA ASP A 161 -15.75 -27.36 4.59
C ASP A 161 -16.86 -27.91 3.65
N GLY A 162 -16.73 -27.71 2.34
CA GLY A 162 -17.79 -28.03 1.39
C GLY A 162 -17.28 -28.57 0.06
N GLU A 163 -16.87 -29.83 0.03
CA GLU A 163 -17.51 -30.85 -0.84
C GLU A 163 -17.22 -32.24 -0.26
N ASP A 164 -18.26 -32.88 0.30
CA ASP A 164 -18.30 -34.29 0.68
C ASP A 164 -18.24 -35.23 -0.55
N GLN A 165 -17.22 -35.06 -1.39
CA GLN A 165 -16.88 -35.97 -2.48
C GLN A 165 -16.37 -37.31 -1.94
N SER A 166 -15.76 -37.29 -0.75
CA SER A 166 -15.30 -38.47 -0.02
C SER A 166 -16.46 -39.37 0.42
N GLY A 167 -17.53 -38.82 0.99
CA GLY A 167 -18.72 -39.58 1.39
C GLY A 167 -19.46 -40.19 0.21
N LYS A 168 -19.62 -39.44 -0.89
CA LYS A 168 -20.23 -39.93 -2.14
C LYS A 168 -19.42 -41.07 -2.76
N ALA A 169 -18.09 -40.91 -2.87
CA ALA A 169 -17.21 -41.95 -3.41
C ALA A 169 -17.21 -43.22 -2.54
N ARG A 170 -17.21 -43.05 -1.21
CA ARG A 170 -17.27 -44.18 -0.26
C ARG A 170 -18.60 -44.92 -0.35
N LYS A 171 -19.71 -44.22 -0.52
CA LYS A 171 -21.04 -44.82 -0.72
C LYS A 171 -21.12 -45.60 -2.03
N MET A 172 -20.60 -45.03 -3.12
CA MET A 172 -20.59 -45.68 -4.43
C MET A 172 -19.73 -46.96 -4.44
N LEU A 173 -18.58 -46.95 -3.74
CA LEU A 173 -17.74 -48.14 -3.56
C LEU A 173 -18.46 -49.24 -2.76
N ALA A 174 -19.17 -48.88 -1.70
CA ALA A 174 -19.94 -49.85 -0.90
C ALA A 174 -21.05 -50.52 -1.73
N GLU A 175 -21.77 -49.74 -2.54
CA GLU A 175 -22.82 -50.24 -3.44
C GLU A 175 -22.24 -51.18 -4.51
N MET A 176 -21.10 -50.85 -5.12
CA MET A 176 -20.44 -51.73 -6.10
C MET A 176 -20.03 -53.08 -5.51
N VAL A 177 -19.45 -53.09 -4.30
CA VAL A 177 -19.02 -54.33 -3.63
C VAL A 177 -20.24 -55.23 -3.34
N GLN A 178 -21.34 -54.64 -2.87
CA GLN A 178 -22.56 -55.37 -2.59
C GLN A 178 -23.12 -56.04 -3.85
N VAL A 179 -23.24 -55.29 -4.96
CA VAL A 179 -23.76 -55.82 -6.23
C VAL A 179 -22.87 -56.95 -6.77
N SER A 180 -21.55 -56.79 -6.71
CA SER A 180 -20.59 -57.80 -7.17
C SER A 180 -20.71 -59.11 -6.37
N MET A 181 -20.91 -59.00 -5.05
CA MET A 181 -21.07 -60.16 -4.19
C MET A 181 -22.36 -60.92 -4.48
N GLU A 182 -23.48 -60.21 -4.66
CA GLU A 182 -24.77 -60.81 -4.99
C GLU A 182 -24.75 -61.51 -6.36
N GLN A 183 -24.10 -60.90 -7.36
CA GLN A 183 -23.94 -61.52 -8.68
C GLN A 183 -23.08 -62.80 -8.59
N SER A 184 -21.99 -62.75 -7.83
CA SER A 184 -21.10 -63.90 -7.63
C SER A 184 -21.83 -65.06 -6.95
N LEU A 185 -22.65 -64.77 -5.94
CA LEU A 185 -23.42 -65.77 -5.21
C LEU A 185 -24.50 -66.41 -6.12
N ARG A 186 -25.18 -65.60 -6.95
CA ARG A 186 -26.13 -66.10 -7.95
C ARG A 186 -25.46 -67.00 -8.99
N HIS A 187 -24.29 -66.63 -9.49
CA HIS A 187 -23.53 -67.46 -10.44
C HIS A 187 -23.08 -68.78 -9.83
N LEU A 188 -22.64 -68.76 -8.56
CA LEU A 188 -22.25 -69.99 -7.86
C LEU A 188 -23.44 -70.93 -7.65
N GLN A 189 -24.60 -70.40 -7.25
CA GLN A 189 -25.84 -71.17 -7.10
C GLN A 189 -26.32 -71.77 -8.44
N GLN A 190 -26.25 -71.01 -9.53
CA GLN A 190 -26.59 -71.52 -10.86
C GLN A 190 -25.66 -72.64 -11.31
N ARG A 191 -24.34 -72.50 -11.11
CA ARG A 191 -23.36 -73.57 -11.42
C ARG A 191 -23.57 -74.81 -10.53
N ALA A 192 -23.92 -74.61 -9.26
CA ALA A 192 -24.23 -75.70 -8.35
C ALA A 192 -25.50 -76.46 -8.76
N LEU A 193 -26.52 -75.77 -9.28
CA LEU A 193 -27.76 -76.40 -9.79
C LEU A 193 -27.55 -77.21 -11.08
N VAL A 194 -26.56 -76.85 -11.91
CA VAL A 194 -26.24 -77.58 -13.15
C VAL A 194 -25.54 -78.91 -12.85
N CYS A 195 -24.90 -79.04 -11.69
CA CYS A 195 -24.32 -80.31 -11.22
C CYS A 195 -25.34 -81.12 -10.40
N THR A 196 -26.38 -81.65 -11.04
CA THR A 196 -27.10 -82.81 -10.47
C THR A 196 -26.25 -84.06 -10.69
N PRO A 197 -25.97 -84.89 -9.66
CA PRO A 197 -25.23 -86.13 -9.85
C PRO A 197 -26.16 -87.14 -10.54
N SER A 198 -26.04 -87.27 -11.86
CA SER A 198 -26.56 -88.42 -12.58
C SER A 198 -25.44 -89.45 -12.70
N ASP A 199 -25.56 -90.47 -11.85
CA ASP A 199 -25.13 -91.86 -12.02
C ASP A 199 -23.65 -92.18 -12.22
N LEU A 200 -23.04 -92.80 -11.19
CA LEU A 200 -22.04 -93.85 -11.40
C LEU A 200 -22.37 -95.06 -10.49
N PRO A 201 -22.36 -96.30 -11.02
CA PRO A 201 -22.94 -97.44 -10.34
C PRO A 201 -22.03 -98.02 -9.25
N LEU A 202 -22.66 -98.49 -8.19
CA LEU A 202 -22.09 -99.35 -7.16
C LEU A 202 -21.56 -100.66 -7.78
N THR A 203 -20.26 -100.92 -7.66
CA THR A 203 -19.72 -102.29 -7.70
C THR A 203 -19.14 -102.64 -6.35
N ASN A 204 -19.81 -103.59 -5.72
CA ASN A 204 -19.45 -104.34 -4.53
C ASN A 204 -18.17 -105.17 -4.81
N CYS A 205 -17.26 -105.32 -3.83
CA CYS A 205 -16.56 -106.58 -3.52
C CYS A 205 -15.58 -106.42 -2.35
N THR A 206 -16.03 -106.92 -1.20
CA THR A 206 -15.34 -107.77 -0.21
C THR A 206 -13.80 -107.80 -0.11
N SER A 207 -13.34 -107.49 1.12
CA SER A 207 -12.30 -108.15 1.94
C SER A 207 -10.89 -108.36 1.38
N GLU A 208 -9.85 -107.95 2.12
CA GLU A 208 -9.15 -108.83 3.07
C GLU A 208 -8.05 -108.09 3.86
N VAL A 209 -7.73 -108.68 5.01
CA VAL A 209 -6.84 -108.24 6.08
C VAL A 209 -5.38 -108.55 5.74
N SER A 210 -4.43 -107.68 6.11
CA SER A 210 -3.15 -108.15 6.67
C SER A 210 -2.41 -107.05 7.43
N SER A 211 -2.25 -107.26 8.72
CA SER A 211 -1.38 -106.49 9.61
C SER A 211 0.09 -106.82 9.34
N LYS A 212 0.94 -105.79 9.34
CA LYS A 212 2.22 -105.78 10.06
C LYS A 212 2.66 -104.35 10.30
#